data_AF-A0A0R1UCD6-F1
#
_entry.id   AF-A0A0R1UCD6-F1
#
_cell.length_a   1.000
_cell.length_b   1.000
_cell.length_c   1.000
_cell.angle_alpha   90.00
_cell.angle_beta   90.00
_cell.angle_gamma   90.00
#
_symmetry.space_group_name_H-M   'P 1'
#
loop_
_entity.id
_entity.type
_entity.pdbx_description
1 polymer ?
#
loop_
_entity_poly.entity_id
_entity_poly.type
_entity_poly.pdbx_seq_one_letter_code
_entity_poly.pdbx_strand_id
1 'polypeptide(L)'
;MFEDYQTIDHDIRVREYELDHPIPEQDDNIGGGRSTVIARPQERIAIKRDDDRRLQYLYKLKRDCHAVIAAMDESQYSLYQLRYQHCGYYSWAEVADQLHIGRSAVYRKRFALLSLLAKQRGII
;
A
#
# COMPACT_ATOMS: atom_id res chain seq x y z
N MET A 1 -1.75 -4.84 6.66
CA MET A 1 -2.50 -4.47 5.43
C MET A 1 -3.06 -3.07 5.52
N PHE A 2 -3.99 -2.78 6.44
CA PHE A 2 -4.38 -1.39 6.72
C PHE A 2 -3.27 -0.63 7.46
N GLU A 3 -2.43 -1.34 8.21
CA GLU A 3 -1.21 -0.82 8.80
C GLU A 3 -0.25 -0.34 7.69
N ASP A 4 0.08 -1.22 6.73
CA ASP A 4 0.93 -0.89 5.58
C ASP A 4 0.31 0.21 4.69
N TYR A 5 -1.02 0.28 4.64
CA TYR A 5 -1.73 1.32 3.91
C TYR A 5 -1.44 2.73 4.46
N GLN A 6 -1.09 2.87 5.74
CA GLN A 6 -0.79 4.19 6.32
C GLN A 6 0.48 4.82 5.74
N THR A 7 1.44 4.01 5.28
CA THR A 7 2.70 4.47 4.69
C THR A 7 2.78 4.26 3.18
N ILE A 8 1.70 3.79 2.56
CA ILE A 8 1.72 3.30 1.18
C ILE A 8 2.22 4.32 0.16
N ASP A 9 1.88 5.59 0.33
CA ASP A 9 2.29 6.67 -0.59
C ASP A 9 3.76 7.02 -0.47
N HIS A 10 4.31 6.90 0.74
CA HIS A 10 5.74 7.02 0.98
C HIS A 10 6.46 5.83 0.33
N ASP A 11 5.98 4.62 0.57
CA ASP A 11 6.62 3.39 0.08
C ASP A 11 6.61 3.29 -1.45
N ILE A 12 5.53 3.75 -2.10
CA ILE A 12 5.45 3.91 -3.56
C ILE A 12 6.54 4.88 -4.03
N ARG A 13 6.62 6.09 -3.44
CA ARG A 13 7.60 7.11 -3.86
C ARG A 13 9.04 6.64 -3.68
N VAL A 14 9.34 5.98 -2.57
CA VAL A 14 10.67 5.42 -2.31
C VAL A 14 11.00 4.40 -3.41
N ARG A 15 10.06 3.50 -3.73
CA ARG A 15 10.31 2.48 -4.76
C ARG A 15 10.46 3.07 -6.15
N GLU A 16 9.66 4.07 -6.51
CA GLU A 16 9.81 4.82 -7.77
C GLU A 16 11.20 5.47 -7.85
N TYR A 17 11.64 6.11 -6.77
CA TYR A 17 12.96 6.75 -6.71
C TYR A 17 14.10 5.74 -6.88
N GLU A 18 14.02 4.58 -6.23
CA GLU A 18 15.00 3.48 -6.38
C GLU A 18 15.09 2.98 -7.84
N LEU A 19 13.97 2.89 -8.54
CA LEU A 19 13.92 2.43 -9.94
C LEU A 19 14.47 3.47 -10.91
N ASP A 20 14.24 4.75 -10.63
CA ASP A 20 14.73 5.88 -11.41
C ASP A 20 16.23 6.12 -11.23
N HIS A 21 16.76 5.84 -10.02
CA HIS A 21 18.15 6.07 -9.63
C HIS A 21 18.81 4.76 -9.20
N PRO A 22 19.00 3.80 -10.13
CA PRO A 22 19.73 2.59 -9.81
C PRO A 22 21.15 2.96 -9.38
N ILE A 23 21.62 2.38 -8.28
CA ILE A 23 23.01 2.52 -7.85
C ILE A 23 23.87 2.01 -9.02
N PRO A 24 24.77 2.85 -9.60
CA PRO A 24 25.63 2.38 -10.66
C PRO A 24 26.49 1.26 -10.11
N GLU A 25 26.42 0.08 -10.71
CA GLU A 25 27.46 -0.93 -10.52
C GLU A 25 28.78 -0.29 -10.97
N GLN A 26 29.82 -0.44 -10.15
CA GLN A 26 31.15 0.09 -10.46
C GLN A 26 31.68 -0.69 -11.67
N ASP A 27 31.44 -0.14 -12.86
CA ASP A 27 31.81 -0.74 -14.14
C ASP A 27 33.31 -0.50 -14.39
N ASP A 28 34.12 -1.54 -14.27
CA ASP A 28 35.55 -1.54 -14.59
C ASP A 28 35.82 -1.62 -16.11
N ASN A 29 34.80 -1.59 -16.99
CA ASN A 29 35.02 -1.59 -18.44
C ASN A 29 35.36 -0.21 -19.01
N ILE A 30 36.64 0.12 -18.95
CA ILE A 30 37.28 1.11 -19.82
C ILE A 30 37.42 0.49 -21.23
N GLY A 31 36.37 0.59 -22.05
CA GLY A 31 36.38 0.05 -23.42
C GLY A 31 35.54 0.91 -24.37
N GLY A 32 36.18 1.88 -25.01
CA GLY A 32 35.54 2.87 -25.86
C GLY A 32 34.84 2.29 -27.10
N GLY A 33 33.53 2.48 -27.17
CA GLY A 33 32.73 2.32 -28.37
C GLY A 33 31.59 3.32 -28.36
N ARG A 34 31.59 4.29 -29.30
CA ARG A 34 30.48 5.25 -29.46
C ARG A 34 29.22 4.48 -29.87
N SER A 35 28.30 4.29 -28.93
CA SER A 35 27.00 3.68 -29.18
C SER A 35 26.01 4.74 -29.66
N THR A 36 25.56 4.63 -30.92
CA THR A 36 24.55 5.49 -31.56
C THR A 36 23.12 5.04 -31.21
N VAL A 37 22.87 4.66 -29.95
CA VAL A 37 21.52 4.26 -29.51
C VAL A 37 20.75 5.51 -29.13
N ILE A 38 19.63 5.77 -29.82
CA ILE A 38 18.62 6.72 -29.34
C ILE A 38 18.09 6.14 -28.02
N ALA A 39 18.69 6.57 -26.92
CA ALA A 39 18.18 6.24 -25.61
C ALA A 39 16.79 6.87 -25.50
N ARG A 40 15.77 6.05 -25.33
CA ARG A 40 14.45 6.50 -24.87
C ARG A 40 14.38 6.27 -23.37
N PRO A 41 15.06 7.11 -22.55
CA PRO A 41 15.20 6.87 -21.12
C PRO A 41 13.85 6.82 -20.42
N GLN A 42 12.90 7.64 -20.86
CA GLN A 42 11.55 7.67 -20.29
C GLN A 42 10.77 6.37 -20.53
N GLU A 43 10.81 5.81 -21.75
CA GLU A 43 10.16 4.52 -22.05
C GLU A 43 10.78 3.38 -21.25
N ARG A 44 12.11 3.35 -21.11
CA ARG A 44 12.79 2.33 -20.30
C ARG A 44 12.44 2.44 -18.82
N ILE A 45 12.32 3.66 -18.28
CA ILE A 45 11.89 3.87 -16.89
C ILE A 45 10.44 3.43 -16.71
N ALA A 46 9.55 3.77 -17.65
CA ALA A 46 8.15 3.35 -17.60
C ALA A 46 8.02 1.82 -17.60
N ILE A 47 8.73 1.13 -18.50
CA ILE A 47 8.75 -0.35 -18.54
C ILE A 47 9.27 -0.93 -17.23
N LYS A 48 10.38 -0.39 -16.68
CA LYS A 48 10.93 -0.86 -15.39
C LYS A 48 9.93 -0.73 -14.24
N ARG A 49 9.18 0.36 -14.18
CA ARG A 49 8.14 0.57 -13.17
C ARG A 49 6.97 -0.38 -13.37
N ASP A 50 6.57 -0.62 -14.61
CA ASP A 50 5.47 -1.54 -14.93
C ASP A 50 5.83 -3.00 -14.55
N ASP A 51 7.06 -3.41 -14.86
CA ASP A 51 7.59 -4.75 -14.55
C ASP A 51 7.92 -4.96 -13.06
N ASP A 52 8.02 -3.90 -12.25
CA ASP A 52 8.40 -4.00 -10.84
C ASP A 52 7.26 -4.60 -10.00
N ARG A 53 7.41 -5.89 -9.66
CA ARG A 53 6.42 -6.64 -8.87
C ARG A 53 6.07 -5.97 -7.54
N ARG A 54 7.03 -5.33 -6.88
CA ARG A 54 6.81 -4.66 -5.59
C ARG A 54 5.95 -3.41 -5.80
N LEU A 55 6.27 -2.56 -6.77
CA LEU A 55 5.49 -1.37 -7.09
C LEU A 55 4.05 -1.72 -7.50
N GLN A 56 3.88 -2.76 -8.34
CA GLN A 56 2.56 -3.26 -8.71
C GLN A 56 1.75 -3.76 -7.50
N TYR A 57 2.41 -4.44 -6.56
CA TYR A 57 1.77 -4.84 -5.31
C TYR A 57 1.32 -3.63 -4.48
N LEU A 58 2.16 -2.59 -4.35
CA LEU A 58 1.83 -1.38 -3.58
C LEU A 58 0.65 -0.62 -4.20
N TYR A 59 0.63 -0.46 -5.53
CA TYR A 59 -0.51 0.15 -6.23
C TYR A 59 -1.80 -0.67 -6.04
N LYS A 60 -1.71 -1.99 -6.16
CA LYS A 60 -2.87 -2.87 -5.93
C LYS A 60 -3.37 -2.73 -4.49
N LEU A 61 -2.48 -2.76 -3.51
CA LEU A 61 -2.82 -2.58 -2.10
C LEU A 61 -3.51 -1.23 -1.85
N LYS A 62 -2.94 -0.13 -2.38
CA LYS A 62 -3.53 1.21 -2.28
C LYS A 62 -4.95 1.24 -2.84
N ARG A 63 -5.14 0.71 -4.06
CA ARG A 63 -6.44 0.65 -4.73
C ARG A 63 -7.45 -0.17 -3.94
N ASP A 64 -7.06 -1.36 -3.50
CA ASP A 64 -7.95 -2.27 -2.78
C ASP A 64 -8.35 -1.67 -1.42
N CYS A 65 -7.43 -1.05 -0.69
CA CYS A 65 -7.74 -0.33 0.56
C CYS A 65 -8.64 0.90 0.33
N HIS A 66 -8.40 1.70 -0.72
CA HIS A 66 -9.29 2.81 -1.09
C HIS A 66 -10.73 2.34 -1.35
N ALA A 67 -10.88 1.27 -2.13
CA ALA A 67 -12.19 0.71 -2.44
C ALA A 67 -12.91 0.23 -1.17
N VAL A 68 -12.19 -0.46 -0.27
CA VAL A 68 -12.77 -0.93 0.98
C VAL A 68 -13.16 0.23 1.89
N ILE A 69 -12.31 1.25 2.06
CA ILE A 69 -12.60 2.44 2.88
C ILE A 69 -13.82 3.19 2.33
N ALA A 70 -13.92 3.35 1.01
CA ALA A 70 -15.08 4.00 0.38
C ALA A 70 -16.38 3.20 0.55
N ALA A 71 -16.31 1.89 0.77
CA ALA A 71 -17.46 1.02 0.99
C ALA A 71 -17.82 0.84 2.48
N MET A 72 -17.04 1.40 3.41
CA MET A 72 -17.31 1.26 4.85
C MET A 72 -18.55 2.07 5.25
N ASP A 73 -19.35 1.50 6.16
CA ASP A 73 -20.34 2.29 6.90
C ASP A 73 -19.65 3.23 7.91
N GLU A 74 -20.37 4.26 8.39
CA GLU A 74 -19.81 5.26 9.32
C GLU A 74 -19.19 4.61 10.56
N SER A 75 -19.83 3.58 11.11
CA SER A 75 -19.34 2.89 12.31
C SER A 75 -18.09 2.04 12.03
N GLN A 76 -18.01 1.40 10.87
CA GLN A 76 -16.81 0.71 10.40
C GLN A 76 -15.67 1.69 10.16
N TYR A 77 -15.98 2.87 9.60
CA TYR A 77 -15.00 3.92 9.37
C TYR A 77 -14.44 4.45 10.70
N SER A 78 -15.27 4.76 11.69
CA SER A 78 -14.78 5.19 13.01
C SER A 78 -13.89 4.13 13.68
N LEU A 79 -14.25 2.85 13.56
CA LEU A 79 -13.44 1.74 14.04
C LEU A 79 -12.09 1.67 13.31
N TYR A 80 -12.10 1.85 11.98
CA TYR A 80 -10.89 1.91 11.17
C TYR A 80 -9.98 3.08 11.59
N GLN A 81 -10.53 4.28 11.78
CA GLN A 81 -9.78 5.46 12.20
C GLN A 81 -9.09 5.25 13.54
N LEU A 82 -9.83 4.81 14.56
CA LEU A 82 -9.30 4.57 15.90
C LEU A 82 -8.23 3.47 15.88
N ARG A 83 -8.42 2.41 15.10
CA ARG A 83 -7.52 1.26 15.11
C ARG A 83 -6.25 1.49 14.30
N TYR A 84 -6.35 2.16 13.15
CA TYR A 84 -5.30 2.17 12.14
C TYR A 84 -4.75 3.55 11.81
N GLN A 85 -5.55 4.63 11.93
CA GLN A 85 -5.07 5.99 11.63
C GLN A 85 -4.57 6.74 12.86
N HIS A 86 -5.06 6.37 14.04
CA HIS A 86 -4.67 7.03 15.26
C HIS A 86 -3.21 6.70 15.66
N CYS A 87 -2.47 7.70 16.12
CA CYS A 87 -1.06 7.53 16.50
C CYS A 87 -0.86 6.69 17.78
N GLY A 88 -1.85 6.69 18.67
CA GLY A 88 -1.94 5.80 19.81
C GLY A 88 -2.54 4.46 19.39
N TYR A 89 -1.81 3.38 19.57
CA TYR A 89 -2.24 2.03 19.21
C TYR A 89 -3.36 1.54 20.14
N TYR A 90 -4.60 1.89 19.83
CA TYR A 90 -5.75 1.41 20.59
C TYR A 90 -5.95 -0.10 20.38
N SER A 91 -5.98 -0.84 21.47
CA SER A 91 -6.44 -2.24 21.50
C SER A 91 -7.92 -2.33 21.14
N TRP A 92 -8.38 -3.52 20.73
CA TRP A 92 -9.81 -3.73 20.44
C TRP A 92 -10.73 -3.47 21.63
N ALA A 93 -10.22 -3.60 22.86
CA ALA A 93 -10.96 -3.26 24.07
C ALA A 93 -11.14 -1.74 24.17
N GLU A 94 -10.04 -0.98 24.00
CA GLU A 94 -10.11 0.49 24.05
C GLU A 94 -10.93 1.05 22.90
N VAL A 95 -10.85 0.48 21.69
CA VAL A 95 -11.72 0.86 20.57
C VAL A 95 -13.20 0.66 20.93
N ALA A 96 -13.54 -0.43 21.63
CA ALA A 96 -14.90 -0.69 22.09
C ALA A 96 -15.37 0.39 23.08
N ASP A 97 -14.49 0.75 24.02
CA ASP A 97 -14.75 1.75 25.05
C ASP A 97 -14.92 3.16 24.43
N GLN A 98 -14.05 3.53 23.49
CA GLN A 98 -14.11 4.81 22.75
C GLN A 98 -15.37 4.94 21.88
N LEU A 99 -15.82 3.83 21.27
CA LEU A 99 -17.03 3.81 20.46
C LEU A 99 -18.30 3.54 21.27
N HIS A 100 -18.19 3.36 22.58
CA HIS A 100 -19.30 2.99 23.48
C HIS A 100 -20.12 1.77 22.99
N ILE A 101 -19.45 0.78 22.41
CA ILE A 101 -20.08 -0.47 21.93
C ILE A 101 -19.49 -1.69 22.64
N GLY A 102 -20.28 -2.75 22.74
CA GLY A 102 -19.79 -4.00 23.33
C GLY A 102 -18.65 -4.63 22.52
N ARG A 103 -17.69 -5.27 23.20
CA ARG A 103 -16.55 -5.96 22.56
C ARG A 103 -16.99 -6.94 21.47
N SER A 104 -18.06 -7.69 21.69
CA SER A 104 -18.62 -8.61 20.68
C SER A 104 -19.10 -7.89 19.41
N ALA A 105 -19.58 -6.65 19.52
CA ALA A 105 -19.95 -5.83 18.36
C ALA A 105 -18.70 -5.38 17.58
N VAL A 106 -17.63 -4.97 18.27
CA VAL A 106 -16.34 -4.64 17.64
C VAL A 106 -15.81 -5.82 16.83
N TYR A 107 -15.77 -7.03 17.40
CA TYR A 107 -15.27 -8.20 16.69
C TYR A 107 -16.13 -8.58 15.47
N ARG A 108 -17.46 -8.45 15.56
CA ARG A 108 -18.34 -8.64 14.38
C ARG A 108 -18.06 -7.62 13.28
N LYS A 109 -17.90 -6.34 13.64
CA LYS A 109 -17.58 -5.27 12.68
C LYS A 109 -16.20 -5.47 12.06
N ARG A 110 -15.20 -5.86 12.86
CA ARG A 110 -13.87 -6.26 12.38
C ARG A 110 -13.97 -7.41 11.37
N PHE A 111 -14.78 -8.44 11.65
CA PHE A 111 -14.96 -9.55 10.73
C PHE A 111 -15.62 -9.11 9.42
N ALA A 112 -16.63 -8.25 9.48
CA ALA A 112 -17.26 -7.66 8.30
C ALA A 112 -16.25 -6.86 7.46
N LEU A 113 -15.39 -6.07 8.12
CA LEU A 113 -14.30 -5.31 7.49
C LEU A 113 -13.33 -6.22 6.74
N LEU A 114 -12.87 -7.28 7.40
CA LEU A 114 -11.96 -8.27 6.79
C LEU A 114 -12.65 -9.01 5.64
N SER A 115 -13.95 -9.26 5.74
CA SER A 115 -14.73 -9.91 4.68
C SER A 115 -14.86 -9.02 3.44
N LEU A 116 -15.09 -7.71 3.61
CA LEU A 116 -15.10 -6.75 2.50
C LEU A 116 -13.74 -6.75 1.78
N LEU A 117 -12.67 -6.76 2.56
CA LEU A 117 -11.32 -6.77 2.03
C LEU A 117 -10.99 -8.08 1.30
N ALA A 118 -11.41 -9.23 1.84
CA ALA A 118 -11.20 -10.53 1.21
C ALA A 118 -11.96 -10.63 -0.12
N LYS A 119 -13.20 -10.13 -0.17
CA LYS A 119 -13.99 -10.02 -1.41
C LYS A 119 -13.30 -9.12 -2.44
N GLN A 120 -12.81 -7.96 -2.04
CA GLN A 120 -12.10 -7.03 -2.94
C GLN A 120 -10.85 -7.68 -3.56
N ARG A 121 -10.19 -8.56 -2.81
CA ARG A 121 -9.01 -9.29 -3.28
C ARG A 121 -9.34 -10.60 -4.03
N GLY A 122 -10.61 -10.99 -4.11
CA GLY A 122 -11.06 -12.22 -4.75
C GLY A 122 -10.64 -13.50 -4.02
N ILE A 123 -10.48 -13.44 -2.69
CA ILE A 123 -10.10 -14.60 -1.87
C ILE A 123 -11.32 -15.43 -1.47
N ILE A 124 -12.48 -14.78 -1.35
CA ILE A 124 -13.81 -15.35 -1.04
C ILE A 124 -14.87 -14.68 -1.91
#